data_AF-W1V2B1-F1
#
_entry.id   AF-W1V2B1-F1
#
_cell.length_a   1.000
_cell.length_b   1.000
_cell.length_c   1.000
_cell.angle_alpha   90.00
_cell.angle_beta   90.00
_cell.angle_gamma   90.00
#
_symmetry.space_group_name_H-M   'P 1'
#
loop_
_entity.id
_entity.type
_entity.pdbx_description
1 polymer ?
#
loop_
_entity_poly.entity_id
_entity_poly.type
_entity_poly.pdbx_seq_one_letter_code
_entity_poly.pdbx_strand_id
1 'polypeptide(L)'
;FFFTLAIFGYSYLAFTNNDKSAMVKAYIAAALAVITKGPIGIILPGLILLIYVCARYAIHRKDEIYQLSKDIKLLFNPFGLLVFIAIASPWYIAMYSIHGEQFISGFLGLHNVDRALVSEHPKFDVWYYYLLIVPLSLLPWTPVIVYHLKDINWK
;
A
#
# COMPACT_ATOMS: atom_id res chain seq x y z
N PHE A 1 -4.78 4.09 7.81
CA PHE A 1 -5.97 4.51 7.06
C PHE A 1 -5.69 5.74 6.21
N PHE A 2 -5.46 6.93 6.80
CA PHE A 2 -5.25 8.18 6.04
C PHE A 2 -4.10 8.10 5.01
N PHE A 3 -2.90 7.71 5.42
CA PHE A 3 -1.76 7.61 4.49
C PHE A 3 -1.96 6.55 3.42
N THR A 4 -2.56 5.40 3.76
CA THR A 4 -2.92 4.35 2.80
C THR A 4 -3.89 4.85 1.74
N LEU A 5 -4.91 5.60 2.14
CA LEU A 5 -5.86 6.24 1.22
C LEU A 5 -5.16 7.25 0.32
N ALA A 6 -4.26 8.07 0.88
CA ALA A 6 -3.46 9.02 0.11
C ALA A 6 -2.55 8.32 -0.91
N ILE A 7 -1.90 7.21 -0.55
CA ILE A 7 -1.09 6.40 -1.49
C ILE A 7 -1.96 5.99 -2.67
N PHE A 8 -3.11 5.33 -2.43
CA PHE A 8 -3.96 4.86 -3.52
C PHE A 8 -4.58 5.99 -4.34
N GLY A 9 -5.03 7.08 -3.70
CA GLY A 9 -5.58 8.24 -4.40
C GLY A 9 -4.57 8.91 -5.32
N TYR A 10 -3.35 9.14 -4.83
CA TYR A 10 -2.29 9.73 -5.64
C TYR A 10 -1.74 8.78 -6.71
N SER A 11 -1.60 7.49 -6.42
CA SER A 11 -1.23 6.49 -7.43
C SER A 11 -2.29 6.37 -8.52
N TYR A 12 -3.58 6.41 -8.18
CA TYR A 12 -4.67 6.43 -9.17
C TYR A 12 -4.57 7.64 -10.09
N LEU A 13 -4.38 8.85 -9.54
CA LEU A 13 -4.17 10.07 -10.33
C LEU A 13 -2.92 9.96 -11.22
N ALA A 14 -1.83 9.39 -10.69
CA ALA A 14 -0.60 9.18 -11.44
C ALA A 14 -0.85 8.26 -12.65
N PHE A 15 -1.51 7.11 -12.46
CA PHE A 15 -1.76 6.16 -13.54
C PHE A 15 -2.84 6.60 -14.54
N THR A 16 -3.78 7.46 -14.12
CA THR A 16 -4.86 7.98 -14.97
C THR A 16 -4.37 9.14 -15.83
N ASN A 17 -3.64 10.08 -15.23
CA ASN A 17 -3.18 11.31 -15.90
C ASN A 17 -1.72 11.24 -16.37
N ASN A 18 -1.05 10.10 -16.17
CA ASN A 18 0.40 9.96 -16.35
C ASN A 18 1.21 11.01 -15.56
N ASP A 19 0.70 11.39 -14.37
CA ASP A 19 1.26 12.46 -13.54
C ASP A 19 2.35 11.94 -12.60
N LYS A 20 3.60 12.29 -12.91
CA LYS A 20 4.76 11.95 -12.08
C LYS A 20 4.75 12.64 -10.72
N SER A 21 4.19 13.86 -10.63
CA SER A 21 4.10 14.62 -9.38
C SER A 21 3.14 13.94 -8.40
N ALA A 22 2.00 13.45 -8.90
CA ALA A 22 1.09 12.62 -8.12
C ALA A 22 1.81 11.38 -7.57
N MET A 23 2.63 10.69 -8.37
CA MET A 23 3.38 9.54 -7.86
C MET A 23 4.36 9.92 -6.74
N VAL A 24 5.04 11.07 -6.84
CA VAL A 24 5.92 11.57 -5.76
C VAL A 24 5.13 11.82 -4.48
N LYS A 25 3.91 12.36 -4.58
CA LYS A 25 3.02 12.53 -3.41
C LYS A 25 2.59 11.19 -2.81
N ALA A 26 2.38 10.16 -3.64
CA ALA A 26 2.15 8.79 -3.16
C ALA A 26 3.35 8.26 -2.37
N TYR A 27 4.58 8.50 -2.83
CA TYR A 27 5.81 8.15 -2.11
C TYR A 27 5.97 8.91 -0.78
N ILE A 28 5.62 10.20 -0.74
CA ILE A 28 5.59 10.98 0.52
C ILE A 28 4.59 10.34 1.50
N ALA A 29 3.39 10.02 1.04
CA ALA A 29 2.39 9.35 1.87
C ALA A 29 2.86 7.96 2.35
N ALA A 30 3.55 7.20 1.50
CA ALA A 30 4.16 5.93 1.86
C ALA A 30 5.24 6.09 2.94
N ALA A 31 6.09 7.12 2.86
CA ALA A 31 7.10 7.39 3.88
C ALA A 31 6.45 7.69 5.24
N LEU A 32 5.41 8.51 5.26
CA LEU A 32 4.65 8.81 6.47
C LEU A 32 3.92 7.57 7.02
N ALA A 33 3.41 6.70 6.15
CA ALA A 33 2.85 5.41 6.55
C ALA A 33 3.92 4.53 7.24
N VAL A 34 5.13 4.50 6.70
CA VAL A 34 6.24 3.69 7.23
C VAL A 34 6.75 4.20 8.58
N ILE A 35 6.80 5.52 8.78
CA ILE A 35 7.19 6.09 10.08
C ILE A 35 6.10 5.86 11.14
N THR A 36 4.82 5.80 10.74
CA THR A 36 3.71 5.64 11.71
C THR A 36 3.36 4.20 12.06
N LYS A 37 3.52 3.26 11.12
CA LYS A 37 3.09 1.86 11.29
C LYS A 37 4.18 0.83 11.02
N GLY A 38 5.40 1.25 10.72
CA GLY A 38 6.49 0.35 10.37
C GLY A 38 6.50 -0.01 8.86
N PRO A 39 7.42 -0.92 8.45
CA PRO A 39 7.58 -1.31 7.05
C PRO A 39 6.30 -1.79 6.35
N ILE A 40 5.34 -2.33 7.09
CA ILE A 40 4.06 -2.78 6.53
C ILE A 40 3.30 -1.65 5.81
N GLY A 41 3.56 -0.39 6.18
CA GLY A 41 2.97 0.80 5.58
C GLY A 41 3.31 1.00 4.09
N ILE A 42 4.43 0.45 3.60
CA ILE A 42 4.77 0.42 2.17
C ILE A 42 4.58 -0.96 1.56
N ILE A 43 4.81 -2.04 2.32
CA ILE A 43 4.73 -3.41 1.79
C ILE A 43 3.33 -3.72 1.25
N LEU A 44 2.26 -3.46 2.02
CA LEU A 44 0.90 -3.79 1.57
C LEU A 44 0.44 -2.89 0.40
N PRO A 45 0.54 -1.55 0.46
CA PRO A 45 0.14 -0.72 -0.67
C PRO A 45 1.02 -0.96 -1.90
N GLY A 46 2.32 -1.18 -1.71
CA GLY A 46 3.26 -1.52 -2.77
C GLY A 46 2.90 -2.83 -3.47
N LEU A 47 2.58 -3.89 -2.72
CA LEU A 47 2.11 -5.16 -3.27
C LEU A 47 0.81 -4.98 -4.07
N ILE A 48 -0.14 -4.21 -3.55
CA ILE A 48 -1.40 -3.92 -4.24
C ILE A 48 -1.15 -3.17 -5.56
N LEU A 49 -0.24 -2.19 -5.57
CA LEU A 49 0.13 -1.45 -6.79
C LEU A 49 0.88 -2.34 -7.80
N LEU A 50 1.71 -3.28 -7.35
CA LEU A 50 2.34 -4.28 -8.22
C LEU A 50 1.29 -5.18 -8.87
N ILE A 51 0.35 -5.72 -8.07
CA ILE A 51 -0.77 -6.52 -8.58
C ILE A 51 -1.60 -5.71 -9.55
N TYR A 52 -1.86 -4.43 -9.27
CA TYR A 52 -2.58 -3.53 -10.17
C TYR A 52 -1.88 -3.34 -11.51
N VAL A 53 -0.56 -3.12 -11.54
CA VAL A 53 0.20 -3.03 -12.79
C VAL A 53 0.20 -4.36 -13.55
N CYS A 54 0.34 -5.50 -12.85
CA CYS A 54 0.21 -6.82 -13.45
C CYS A 54 -1.18 -7.06 -14.04
N ALA A 55 -2.24 -6.64 -13.36
CA ALA A 55 -3.62 -6.75 -13.82
C ALA A 55 -3.86 -5.86 -15.06
N ARG A 56 -3.39 -4.60 -15.04
CA ARG A 56 -3.44 -3.73 -16.23
C ARG A 56 -2.72 -4.34 -17.42
N TYR A 57 -1.54 -4.90 -17.20
CA TYR A 57 -0.81 -5.61 -18.25
C TYR A 57 -1.61 -6.79 -18.78
N ALA A 58 -2.16 -7.65 -17.92
CA ALA A 58 -2.93 -8.82 -18.34
C ALA A 58 -4.15 -8.46 -19.20
N ILE A 59 -4.83 -7.35 -18.87
CA ILE A 59 -6.01 -6.84 -19.58
C ILE A 59 -5.61 -6.20 -20.92
N HIS A 60 -4.60 -5.32 -20.91
CA HIS A 60 -4.24 -4.49 -22.06
C HIS A 60 -3.09 -5.04 -22.91
N ARG A 61 -2.59 -6.25 -22.64
CA ARG A 61 -1.45 -6.84 -23.38
C ARG A 61 -1.67 -6.97 -24.89
N LYS A 62 -2.93 -6.98 -25.36
CA LYS A 62 -3.28 -7.05 -26.79
C LYS A 62 -3.42 -5.67 -27.43
N ASP A 63 -3.45 -4.61 -26.63
CA ASP A 63 -3.56 -3.23 -27.12
C ASP A 63 -2.17 -2.72 -27.50
N GLU A 64 -1.94 -2.44 -28.78
CA GLU A 64 -0.63 -1.96 -29.28
C GLU A 64 -0.19 -0.62 -28.66
N ILE A 65 -1.15 0.15 -28.14
CA ILE A 65 -0.93 1.46 -27.52
C ILE A 65 -0.42 1.32 -26.07
N TYR A 66 -0.74 0.22 -25.40
CA TYR A 66 -0.39 0.02 -24.00
C TYR A 66 1.09 -0.33 -23.85
N GLN A 67 1.79 0.40 -22.96
CA GLN A 67 3.21 0.20 -22.72
C GLN A 67 3.46 -0.04 -21.24
N LEU A 68 3.69 -1.31 -20.88
CA LEU A 68 4.08 -1.72 -19.53
C LEU A 68 5.30 -0.94 -19.01
N SER A 69 6.23 -0.58 -19.89
CA SER A 69 7.42 0.19 -19.53
C SER A 69 7.08 1.58 -18.97
N LYS A 70 5.97 2.21 -19.39
CA LYS A 70 5.52 3.48 -18.83
C LYS A 70 5.02 3.29 -17.40
N ASP A 71 4.21 2.26 -17.17
CA ASP A 71 3.67 1.94 -15.85
C ASP A 71 4.76 1.59 -14.85
N ILE A 72 5.75 0.79 -15.26
CA ILE A 72 6.91 0.44 -14.43
C ILE A 72 7.75 1.68 -14.13
N LYS A 73 8.05 2.52 -15.13
CA LYS A 73 8.81 3.77 -14.91
C LYS A 73 8.09 4.75 -14.00
N LEU A 74 6.75 4.77 -14.07
CA LEU A 74 5.94 5.61 -13.20
C LEU A 74 5.92 5.03 -11.79
N LEU A 75 5.63 3.73 -11.62
CA LEU A 75 5.59 3.07 -10.33
C LEU A 75 6.93 3.17 -9.60
N PHE A 76 8.04 2.90 -10.29
CA PHE A 76 9.40 2.98 -9.76
C PHE A 76 10.06 4.31 -10.11
N ASN A 77 9.36 5.42 -9.88
CA ASN A 77 9.90 6.76 -10.11
C ASN A 77 11.13 6.99 -9.20
N PRO A 78 12.35 7.17 -9.75
CA PRO A 78 13.56 7.31 -8.94
C PRO A 78 13.52 8.50 -7.98
N PHE A 79 12.93 9.61 -8.41
CA PHE A 79 12.81 10.79 -7.57
C PHE A 79 11.84 10.56 -6.41
N GLY A 80 10.72 9.88 -6.65
CA GLY A 80 9.79 9.48 -5.60
C GLY A 80 10.44 8.56 -4.57
N LEU A 81 11.23 7.59 -5.03
CA LEU A 81 11.98 6.68 -4.17
C LEU A 81 13.04 7.41 -3.31
N LEU A 82 13.76 8.37 -3.90
CA LEU A 82 14.70 9.23 -3.16
C LEU A 82 13.99 10.06 -2.09
N VAL A 83 12.85 10.66 -2.42
CA VAL A 83 12.03 11.43 -1.46
C VAL A 83 11.53 10.52 -0.34
N PHE A 84 11.08 9.31 -0.65
CA PHE A 84 10.68 8.33 0.35
C PHE A 84 11.82 8.01 1.32
N ILE A 85 13.02 7.71 0.80
CA ILE A 85 14.19 7.42 1.64
C ILE A 85 14.55 8.63 2.49
N ALA A 86 14.56 9.84 1.92
CA ALA A 86 14.91 11.07 2.63
C ALA A 86 13.96 11.36 3.80
N ILE A 87 12.68 11.01 3.68
CA ILE A 87 11.68 11.22 4.74
C ILE A 87 11.70 10.07 5.76
N ALA A 88 11.73 8.82 5.31
CA ALA A 88 11.62 7.66 6.19
C ALA A 88 12.92 7.38 6.95
N SER A 89 14.08 7.45 6.29
CA SER A 89 15.35 6.99 6.88
C SER A 89 15.81 7.74 8.13
N PRO A 90 15.63 9.06 8.32
CA PRO A 90 16.17 9.76 9.48
C PRO A 90 15.70 9.19 10.83
N TRP A 91 14.42 8.83 10.93
CA TRP A 91 13.88 8.23 12.17
C TRP A 91 14.45 6.84 12.43
N TYR A 92 14.53 5.98 11.40
CA TYR A 92 15.09 4.64 11.54
C TYR A 92 16.59 4.67 11.86
N ILE A 93 17.33 5.60 11.26
CA ILE A 93 18.76 5.80 11.55
C ILE A 93 18.94 6.26 13.00
N ALA A 94 18.14 7.23 13.47
CA ALA A 94 18.21 7.71 14.85
C ALA A 94 17.86 6.61 15.87
N MET A 95 16.80 5.82 15.61
CA MET A 95 16.42 4.71 16.48
C MET A 95 17.51 3.65 16.55
N TYR A 96 18.09 3.30 15.41
CA TYR A 96 19.21 2.35 15.39
C TYR A 96 20.46 2.92 16.07
N SER A 97 20.78 4.20 15.91
CA SER A 97 21.96 4.79 16.56
C SER A 97 21.83 4.87 18.08
N ILE A 98 20.61 5.00 18.61
CA ILE A 98 20.35 5.07 20.06
C ILE A 98 20.25 3.67 20.68
N HIS A 99 19.57 2.73 20.01
CA HIS A 99 19.20 1.44 20.60
C HIS A 99 19.96 0.24 20.01
N GLY A 100 20.67 0.41 18.90
CA GLY A 100 21.48 -0.62 18.25
C GLY A 100 20.67 -1.87 17.88
N GLU A 101 21.22 -3.03 18.19
CA GLU A 101 20.63 -4.34 17.88
C GLU A 101 19.24 -4.53 18.50
N GLN A 102 18.98 -3.97 19.69
CA GLN A 102 17.70 -4.11 20.39
C GLN A 102 16.53 -3.52 19.58
N PHE A 103 16.79 -2.46 18.81
CA PHE A 103 15.79 -1.92 17.90
C PHE A 103 15.48 -2.89 16.75
N ILE A 104 16.50 -3.54 16.20
CA ILE A 104 16.31 -4.49 15.09
C ILE A 104 15.56 -5.73 15.59
N SER A 105 16.03 -6.38 16.65
CA SER A 105 15.42 -7.60 17.17
C SER A 105 14.02 -7.36 17.76
N GLY A 106 13.83 -6.27 18.50
CA GLY A 106 12.56 -5.93 19.12
C GLY A 106 11.55 -5.33 18.13
N PHE A 107 11.87 -4.17 17.55
CA PHE A 107 10.90 -3.46 16.70
C PHE A 107 10.70 -4.15 15.34
N LEU A 108 11.78 -4.45 14.61
CA LEU A 108 11.65 -5.06 13.28
C LEU A 108 11.36 -6.57 13.36
N GLY A 109 12.05 -7.30 14.24
CA GLY A 109 11.83 -8.74 14.44
C GLY A 109 10.48 -9.00 15.11
N LEU A 110 10.41 -8.82 16.42
CA LEU A 110 9.26 -9.23 17.22
C LEU A 110 7.95 -8.52 16.82
N HIS A 111 8.00 -7.20 16.65
CA HIS A 111 6.78 -6.42 16.46
C HIS A 111 6.30 -6.30 15.02
N ASN A 112 7.15 -6.54 14.02
CA ASN A 112 6.76 -6.48 12.61
C ASN A 112 6.77 -7.86 11.96
N VAL A 113 7.87 -8.62 12.07
CA VAL A 113 7.99 -9.94 11.43
C VAL A 113 7.20 -10.99 12.19
N ASP A 114 7.47 -11.20 13.48
CA ASP A 114 6.83 -12.29 14.23
C ASP A 114 5.32 -12.08 14.33
N ARG A 115 4.88 -10.84 14.58
CA ARG A 115 3.45 -10.48 14.57
C ARG A 115 2.77 -10.61 13.21
N ALA A 116 3.51 -10.59 12.11
CA ALA A 116 2.94 -10.84 10.78
C ALA A 116 2.78 -12.34 10.49
N LEU A 117 3.60 -13.19 11.12
CA LEU A 117 3.62 -14.64 10.90
C LEU A 117 2.81 -15.42 11.92
N VAL A 118 2.71 -14.90 13.15
CA VAL A 118 2.05 -15.56 14.28
C VAL A 118 1.01 -14.62 14.86
N SER A 119 -0.25 -15.07 14.84
CA SER A 119 -1.34 -14.31 15.45
C SER A 119 -1.19 -14.23 16.96
N GLU A 120 -1.17 -13.00 17.47
CA GLU A 120 -1.24 -12.69 18.90
C GLU A 120 -2.58 -13.14 19.52
N HIS A 121 -3.62 -13.27 18.68
CA HIS A 121 -4.93 -13.79 19.08
C HIS A 121 -5.37 -14.96 18.20
N PRO A 122 -4.87 -16.18 18.46
CA PRO A 122 -5.13 -17.36 17.62
C PRO A 122 -6.62 -17.68 17.47
N LYS A 123 -7.43 -17.36 18.48
CA LYS A 123 -8.89 -17.58 18.45
C LYS A 123 -9.60 -16.78 17.36
N PHE A 124 -9.05 -15.64 16.96
CA PHE A 124 -9.63 -14.75 15.96
C PHE A 124 -8.88 -14.81 14.62
N ASP A 125 -7.90 -15.71 14.51
CA ASP A 125 -7.13 -15.93 13.28
C ASP A 125 -7.86 -16.86 12.32
N VAL A 126 -9.04 -16.44 11.89
CA VAL A 126 -9.89 -17.19 10.97
C VAL A 126 -10.32 -16.29 9.83
N TRP A 127 -10.12 -16.73 8.59
CA TRP A 127 -10.37 -15.91 7.39
C TRP A 127 -11.81 -15.36 7.32
N TYR A 128 -12.80 -16.14 7.77
CA TYR A 128 -14.20 -15.74 7.76
C TYR A 128 -14.52 -14.62 8.76
N TYR A 129 -13.71 -14.43 9.81
CA TYR A 129 -13.84 -13.30 10.73
C TYR A 129 -13.75 -11.97 9.95
N TYR A 130 -12.77 -11.88 9.05
CA TYR A 130 -12.54 -10.68 8.23
C TYR A 130 -13.65 -10.44 7.21
N LEU A 131 -14.25 -11.50 6.65
CA LEU A 131 -15.37 -11.37 5.71
C LEU A 131 -16.63 -10.76 6.34
N LEU A 132 -16.86 -10.97 7.63
CA LEU A 132 -18.01 -10.40 8.33
C LEU A 132 -17.69 -9.02 8.90
N ILE A 133 -16.54 -8.89 9.58
CA ILE A 133 -16.23 -7.66 10.30
C ILE A 133 -15.90 -6.50 9.35
N VAL A 134 -15.32 -6.75 8.18
CA VAL A 134 -14.94 -5.68 7.24
C VAL A 134 -16.17 -4.96 6.68
N PRO A 135 -17.18 -5.65 6.10
CA PRO A 135 -18.42 -4.99 5.66
C PRO A 135 -19.15 -4.27 6.81
N LEU A 136 -19.15 -4.82 8.01
CA LEU A 136 -19.76 -4.17 9.19
C LEU A 136 -18.99 -2.91 9.61
N SER A 137 -17.66 -2.96 9.62
CA SER A 137 -16.79 -1.83 9.97
C SER A 137 -16.83 -0.70 8.94
N LEU A 138 -17.26 -1.02 7.72
CA LEU A 138 -17.41 -0.08 6.62
C LEU A 138 -18.82 0.51 6.53
N LEU A 139 -19.73 0.26 7.49
CA LEU A 139 -20.99 0.99 7.55
C LEU A 139 -20.72 2.50 7.72
N PRO A 140 -21.46 3.39 7.02
CA PRO A 140 -22.64 3.12 6.19
C PRO A 140 -22.34 2.78 4.71
N TRP A 141 -21.07 2.70 4.31
CA TRP A 141 -20.65 2.57 2.91
C TRP A 141 -20.99 1.20 2.31
N THR A 142 -21.01 0.14 3.11
CA THR A 142 -21.29 -1.22 2.62
C THR A 142 -22.63 -1.35 1.87
N PRO A 143 -23.79 -0.95 2.42
CA PRO A 143 -25.05 -0.93 1.67
C PRO A 143 -25.00 -0.12 0.37
N VAL A 144 -24.33 1.02 0.39
CA VAL A 144 -24.20 1.91 -0.78
C VAL A 144 -23.42 1.23 -1.90
N ILE A 145 -22.30 0.58 -1.57
CA ILE A 145 -21.49 -0.17 -2.53
C ILE A 145 -22.29 -1.34 -3.11
N VAL A 146 -22.96 -2.13 -2.26
CA VAL A 146 -23.77 -3.27 -2.71
C VAL A 146 -24.93 -2.82 -3.62
N TYR A 147 -25.54 -1.68 -3.32
CA TYR A 147 -26.58 -1.10 -4.16
C TYR A 147 -26.04 -0.77 -5.56
N HIS A 148 -24.92 -0.03 -5.64
CA HIS A 148 -24.33 0.35 -6.93
C HIS A 148 -23.75 -0.81 -7.74
N LEU A 149 -23.28 -1.88 -7.09
CA LEU A 149 -22.80 -3.07 -7.81
C LEU A 149 -23.90 -3.74 -8.65
N LYS A 150 -25.19 -3.56 -8.31
CA LYS A 150 -26.31 -4.08 -9.10
C LYS A 150 -26.51 -3.32 -10.42
N ASP A 151 -26.10 -2.06 -10.47
CA ASP A 151 -26.28 -1.19 -11.63
C ASP A 151 -25.11 -1.30 -12.62
N ILE A 152 -24.03 -1.99 -12.24
CA ILE A 152 -22.90 -2.25 -13.14
C ILE A 152 -23.34 -3.22 -14.23
N ASN A 153 -23.41 -2.72 -15.45
CA ASN A 153 -23.70 -3.53 -16.63
C ASN A 153 -22.44 -4.33 -16.99
N TRP A 154 -22.37 -5.57 -16.51
CA TRP A 154 -21.29 -6.50 -16.82
C TRP A 154 -21.40 -6.93 -18.29
N LYS A 155 -20.86 -6.11 -19.18
CA LYS A 155 -20.65 -6.45 -20.59
C LYS A 155 -19.26 -7.02 -20.81
#